data_AF-A0A0V0YKC6-F1
#
_entry.id   AF-A0A0V0YKC6-F1
#
_cell.length_a   1.000
_cell.length_b   1.000
_cell.length_c   1.000
_cell.angle_alpha   90.00
_cell.angle_beta   90.00
_cell.angle_gamma   90.00
#
_symmetry.space_group_name_H-M   'P 1'
#
loop_
_entity.id
_entity.type
_entity.pdbx_description
1 polymer ?
#
loop_
_entity_poly.entity_id
_entity_poly.type
_entity_poly.pdbx_seq_one_letter_code
_entity_poly.pdbx_strand_id
1 'polypeptide(L)'
;LIDILVKLYCRSNRLVGPFVIMFYKMMAGDVFRFLLIYVIFLFGFSQAFFIIFLGCHRGMNTTEILSSSSERMPPPDTLAHPLEAMARLFMVNVGEFQILYKVLDTCRLATLGKFVFIFFQILVSLLLINMFIASMTRTYEAVNETQMEWKRQWAQVILMLEQSINPKQRLAALLKYSRPKGIDRKRRAFVVMTRCVKKATSPDEEETENNKSKPQTADVLEKKKIAYKKNLVNNMF
;
A
#
# COMPACT_ATOMS: atom_id res chain seq x y z
N LEU A 1 -2.33 -20.84 -20.66
CA LEU A 1 -3.26 -21.92 -20.21
C LEU A 1 -3.48 -21.89 -18.69
N ILE A 2 -2.41 -21.81 -17.89
CA ILE A 2 -2.48 -21.73 -16.41
C ILE A 2 -3.24 -20.47 -15.95
N ASP A 3 -2.98 -19.30 -16.53
CA ASP A 3 -3.71 -18.06 -16.19
C ASP A 3 -5.20 -18.14 -16.49
N ILE A 4 -5.61 -18.89 -17.52
CA ILE A 4 -7.01 -19.05 -17.91
C ILE A 4 -7.72 -20.01 -16.94
N LEU A 5 -7.05 -21.11 -16.56
CA LEU A 5 -7.54 -22.09 -15.58
C LEU A 5 -7.70 -21.48 -14.18
N VAL A 6 -6.74 -20.67 -13.73
CA VAL A 6 -6.81 -19.96 -12.43
C VAL A 6 -7.98 -18.96 -12.42
N LYS A 7 -8.20 -18.25 -13.54
CA LYS A 7 -9.30 -17.28 -13.69
C LYS A 7 -10.67 -17.96 -13.71
N LEU A 8 -10.80 -19.15 -14.32
CA LEU A 8 -12.01 -19.97 -14.31
C LEU A 8 -12.30 -20.55 -12.91
N TYR A 9 -11.28 -21.05 -12.22
CA TYR A 9 -11.42 -21.63 -10.89
C TYR A 9 -11.74 -20.56 -9.82
N CYS A 10 -11.10 -19.39 -9.87
CA CYS A 10 -11.41 -18.26 -8.98
C CYS A 10 -12.77 -17.60 -9.27
N ARG A 11 -13.34 -17.80 -10.46
CA ARG A 11 -14.68 -17.30 -10.81
C ARG A 11 -15.79 -18.21 -10.27
N SER A 12 -15.50 -19.49 -10.03
CA SER A 12 -16.43 -20.47 -9.44
C SER A 12 -16.73 -20.13 -7.97
N ASN A 13 -15.71 -19.69 -7.21
CA ASN A 13 -15.89 -19.17 -5.86
C ASN A 13 -16.09 -17.65 -5.90
N ARG A 14 -17.34 -17.21 -5.79
CA ARG A 14 -17.77 -15.79 -5.81
C ARG A 14 -17.05 -14.87 -4.79
N LEU A 15 -16.34 -15.46 -3.82
CA LEU A 15 -15.51 -14.80 -2.81
C LEU A 15 -14.04 -14.58 -3.22
N VAL A 16 -13.46 -15.44 -4.07
CA VAL A 16 -12.02 -15.42 -4.38
C VAL A 16 -11.69 -14.51 -5.57
N GLY A 17 -12.62 -14.38 -6.52
CA GLY A 17 -12.46 -13.51 -7.70
C GLY A 17 -12.07 -12.05 -7.38
N PRO A 18 -12.79 -11.34 -6.49
CA PRO A 18 -12.45 -9.96 -6.12
C PRO A 18 -11.09 -9.83 -5.43
N PHE A 19 -10.70 -10.82 -4.61
CA PHE A 19 -9.43 -10.84 -3.89
C PHE A 19 -8.23 -10.88 -4.86
N VAL A 20 -8.29 -11.74 -5.88
CA VAL A 20 -7.21 -11.88 -6.88
C VAL A 20 -7.09 -10.63 -7.75
N ILE A 21 -8.21 -10.00 -8.13
CA ILE A 21 -8.21 -8.76 -8.92
C ILE A 21 -7.61 -7.59 -8.11
N MET A 22 -7.92 -7.52 -6.81
CA MET A 22 -7.35 -6.53 -5.89
C MET A 22 -5.84 -6.74 -5.70
N PHE A 23 -5.41 -8.00 -5.53
CA PHE A 23 -4.00 -8.37 -5.42
C PHE A 23 -3.21 -7.99 -6.68
N TYR A 24 -3.74 -8.31 -7.87
CA TYR A 24 -3.11 -7.93 -9.15
C TYR A 24 -2.98 -6.41 -9.30
N LYS A 25 -3.98 -5.66 -8.84
CA LYS A 25 -3.96 -4.19 -8.90
C LYS A 25 -2.92 -3.59 -7.96
N MET A 26 -2.69 -4.20 -6.80
CA MET A 26 -1.63 -3.81 -5.86
C MET A 26 -0.23 -4.15 -6.40
N MET A 27 -0.04 -5.36 -6.95
CA MET A 27 1.23 -5.78 -7.56
C MET A 27 1.60 -4.93 -8.78
N ALA A 28 0.67 -4.69 -9.71
CA ALA A 28 0.96 -3.99 -10.94
C ALA A 28 1.13 -2.47 -10.74
N GLY A 29 0.50 -1.89 -9.71
CA GLY A 29 0.49 -0.44 -9.49
C GLY A 29 1.73 0.10 -8.79
N ASP A 30 2.06 -0.46 -7.62
CA ASP A 30 3.08 0.11 -6.73
C ASP A 30 4.39 -0.68 -6.81
N VAL A 31 4.30 -2.01 -6.67
CA VAL A 31 5.46 -2.91 -6.64
C VAL A 31 6.27 -2.86 -7.95
N PHE A 32 5.62 -2.75 -9.11
CA PHE A 32 6.33 -2.73 -10.39
C PHE A 32 7.21 -1.48 -10.59
N ARG A 33 6.71 -0.29 -10.23
CA ARG A 33 7.46 0.98 -10.34
C ARG A 33 8.71 0.94 -9.47
N PHE A 34 8.56 0.34 -8.32
CA PHE A 34 9.58 0.17 -7.32
C PHE A 34 10.61 -0.92 -7.66
N LEU A 35 10.16 -2.02 -8.25
CA LEU A 35 11.02 -3.05 -8.82
C LEU A 35 11.91 -2.47 -9.93
N LEU A 36 11.37 -1.57 -10.76
CA LEU A 36 12.13 -0.91 -11.82
C LEU A 36 13.29 -0.09 -11.24
N ILE A 37 13.03 0.73 -10.21
CA ILE A 37 14.07 1.51 -9.52
C ILE A 37 15.13 0.58 -8.91
N TYR A 38 14.70 -0.51 -8.27
CA TYR A 38 15.61 -1.53 -7.72
C TYR A 38 16.51 -2.14 -8.79
N VAL A 39 15.97 -2.52 -9.95
CA VAL A 39 16.74 -3.09 -11.06
C VAL A 39 17.78 -2.09 -11.59
N ILE A 40 17.44 -0.80 -11.70
CA ILE A 40 18.41 0.25 -12.10
C ILE A 40 19.58 0.33 -11.10
N PHE A 41 19.28 0.34 -9.79
CA PHE A 41 20.33 0.33 -8.77
C PHE A 41 21.17 -0.95 -8.83
N LEU A 42 20.54 -2.11 -9.02
CA LEU A 42 21.23 -3.39 -9.12
C LEU A 42 22.18 -3.41 -10.33
N PHE A 43 21.76 -2.91 -11.49
CA PHE A 43 22.64 -2.74 -12.65
C PHE A 43 23.81 -1.79 -12.37
N GLY A 44 23.56 -0.65 -11.74
CA GLY A 44 24.61 0.33 -11.40
C GLY A 44 25.67 -0.25 -10.46
N PHE A 45 25.26 -0.93 -9.40
CA PHE A 45 26.18 -1.57 -8.47
C PHE A 45 26.84 -2.82 -9.05
N SER A 46 26.16 -3.56 -9.94
CA SER A 46 26.76 -4.70 -10.65
C SER A 46 28.04 -4.31 -11.39
N GLN A 47 28.07 -3.14 -12.04
CA GLN A 47 29.28 -2.65 -12.71
C GLN A 47 30.41 -2.33 -11.72
N ALA A 48 30.09 -1.74 -10.57
CA ALA A 48 31.09 -1.45 -9.54
C ALA A 48 31.70 -2.75 -8.97
N PHE A 49 30.87 -3.76 -8.68
CA PHE A 49 31.34 -5.07 -8.22
C PHE A 49 32.08 -5.85 -9.30
N PHE A 50 31.69 -5.72 -10.56
CA PHE A 50 32.40 -6.31 -11.69
C PHE A 50 33.87 -5.82 -11.76
N ILE A 51 34.10 -4.51 -11.59
CA ILE A 51 35.44 -3.93 -11.55
C ILE A 51 36.24 -4.47 -10.35
N ILE A 52 35.59 -4.61 -9.18
CA ILE A 52 36.22 -5.17 -7.97
C ILE A 52 36.65 -6.62 -8.22
N PHE A 53 35.78 -7.45 -8.81
CA PHE A 53 36.09 -8.86 -9.11
C PHE A 53 37.18 -9.01 -10.17
N LEU A 54 37.19 -8.14 -11.20
CA LEU A 54 38.27 -8.10 -12.18
C LEU A 54 39.61 -7.75 -11.52
N GLY A 55 39.59 -6.82 -10.56
CA GLY A 55 40.74 -6.48 -9.72
C GLY A 55 41.24 -7.66 -8.86
N CYS A 56 40.33 -8.49 -8.35
CA CYS A 56 40.66 -9.70 -7.61
C CYS A 56 41.40 -10.73 -8.48
N HIS A 57 40.85 -11.02 -9.67
CA HIS A 57 41.44 -12.00 -10.60
C HIS A 57 42.84 -11.57 -11.06
N ARG A 58 43.01 -10.28 -11.39
CA ARG A 58 44.33 -9.73 -11.77
C ARG A 58 45.36 -9.78 -10.64
N GLY A 59 44.93 -9.58 -9.39
CA GLY A 59 45.79 -9.67 -8.21
C GLY A 59 46.29 -11.09 -7.96
N MET A 60 45.44 -12.10 -8.16
CA MET A 60 45.81 -13.51 -7.98
C MET A 60 46.85 -13.99 -8.99
N ASN A 61 46.69 -13.66 -10.28
CA ASN A 61 47.64 -14.08 -11.33
C ASN A 61 49.05 -13.51 -11.12
N THR A 62 49.18 -12.39 -10.39
CA THR A 62 50.49 -11.82 -10.00
C THR A 62 51.11 -12.54 -8.80
N THR A 63 50.29 -13.13 -7.93
CA THR A 63 50.74 -13.81 -6.69
C THR A 63 51.00 -15.31 -6.89
N GLU A 64 50.37 -15.93 -7.90
CA GLU A 64 50.67 -17.31 -8.32
C GLU A 64 52.11 -17.49 -8.81
N ILE A 65 52.75 -16.44 -9.35
CA ILE A 65 54.15 -16.50 -9.76
C ILE A 65 55.11 -16.57 -8.53
N LEU A 66 54.65 -16.21 -7.33
CA LEU A 66 55.48 -16.17 -6.11
C LEU A 66 55.11 -17.14 -4.99
N SER A 67 53.95 -17.83 -5.03
CA SER A 67 53.51 -18.62 -3.86
C SER A 67 52.66 -19.83 -4.22
N SER A 68 53.32 -20.99 -4.34
CA SER A 68 52.73 -22.33 -4.50
C SER A 68 52.24 -22.95 -3.18
N SER A 69 51.61 -22.16 -2.31
CA SER A 69 51.10 -22.64 -1.02
C SER A 69 50.03 -21.73 -0.44
N SER A 70 48.81 -21.81 -0.93
CA SER A 70 47.66 -21.34 -0.16
C SER A 70 46.41 -22.14 -0.50
N GLU A 71 45.92 -22.85 0.50
CA GLU A 71 44.69 -23.64 0.57
C GLU A 71 43.44 -22.73 0.59
N ARG A 72 43.34 -21.82 -0.40
CA ARG A 72 42.22 -20.88 -0.53
C ARG A 72 41.50 -21.17 -1.84
N MET A 73 40.20 -21.43 -1.72
CA MET A 73 39.31 -21.72 -2.84
C MET A 73 39.45 -20.62 -3.92
N PRO A 74 39.92 -20.96 -5.13
CA PRO A 74 40.06 -19.96 -6.18
C PRO A 74 38.66 -19.41 -6.53
N PRO A 75 38.50 -18.09 -6.69
CA PRO A 75 37.27 -17.54 -7.20
C PRO A 75 37.06 -18.13 -8.60
N PRO A 76 35.87 -18.67 -8.90
CA PRO A 76 35.64 -19.34 -10.18
C PRO A 76 35.85 -18.34 -11.32
N ASP A 77 36.53 -18.77 -12.39
CA ASP A 77 36.85 -17.96 -13.58
C ASP A 77 35.60 -17.34 -14.26
N THR A 78 34.41 -17.85 -13.90
CA THR A 78 33.11 -17.34 -14.32
C THR A 78 32.73 -15.97 -13.72
N LEU A 79 33.46 -15.46 -12.73
CA LEU A 79 33.25 -14.12 -12.13
C LEU A 79 33.50 -12.96 -13.11
N ALA A 80 34.15 -13.22 -14.25
CA ALA A 80 34.45 -12.22 -15.28
C ALA A 80 33.26 -11.88 -16.19
N HIS A 81 32.07 -12.43 -15.93
CA HIS A 81 30.85 -12.06 -16.66
C HIS A 81 29.97 -11.08 -15.86
N PRO A 82 29.55 -9.94 -16.45
CA PRO A 82 28.75 -8.93 -15.75
C PRO A 82 27.37 -9.45 -15.32
N LEU A 83 26.83 -10.46 -16.01
CA LEU A 83 25.58 -11.12 -15.66
C LEU A 83 25.72 -12.01 -14.41
N GLU A 84 26.88 -12.65 -14.21
CA GLU A 84 27.15 -13.46 -13.04
C GLU A 84 27.30 -12.57 -11.79
N ALA A 85 27.98 -11.42 -11.92
CA ALA A 85 28.07 -10.42 -10.85
C ALA A 85 26.67 -9.90 -10.45
N MET A 86 25.80 -9.67 -11.43
CA MET A 86 24.41 -9.26 -11.21
C MET A 86 23.62 -10.33 -10.44
N ALA A 87 23.71 -11.61 -10.85
CA ALA A 87 23.02 -12.73 -10.21
C ALA A 87 23.48 -12.92 -8.75
N ARG A 88 24.78 -12.77 -8.48
CA ARG A 88 25.30 -12.85 -7.10
C ARG A 88 24.84 -11.71 -6.22
N LEU A 89 24.78 -10.48 -6.74
CA LEU A 89 24.22 -9.35 -5.99
C LEU A 89 22.74 -9.56 -5.66
N PHE A 90 21.99 -10.18 -6.56
CA PHE A 90 20.62 -10.60 -6.27
C PHE A 90 20.56 -11.66 -5.16
N MET A 91 21.40 -12.70 -5.20
CA MET A 91 21.46 -13.73 -4.16
C MET A 91 21.85 -13.18 -2.78
N VAL A 92 22.73 -12.18 -2.72
CA VAL A 92 23.05 -11.46 -1.48
C VAL A 92 21.80 -10.82 -0.87
N ASN A 93 20.96 -10.19 -1.69
CA ASN A 93 19.70 -9.58 -1.23
C ASN A 93 18.66 -10.61 -0.78
N VAL A 94 18.73 -11.84 -1.30
CA VAL A 94 17.88 -12.97 -0.86
C VAL A 94 18.36 -13.55 0.49
N GLY A 95 19.64 -13.35 0.85
CA GLY A 95 20.20 -13.76 2.14
C GLY A 95 21.51 -14.54 2.04
N GLU A 96 22.05 -14.79 0.84
CA GLU A 96 23.31 -15.52 0.64
C GLU A 96 24.55 -14.61 0.72
N PHE A 97 24.59 -13.69 1.67
CA PHE A 97 25.68 -12.71 1.82
C PHE A 97 27.05 -13.33 2.15
N GLN A 98 27.06 -14.51 2.78
CA GLN A 98 28.27 -15.22 3.21
C GLN A 98 29.17 -15.63 2.03
N ILE A 99 28.56 -16.04 0.91
CA ILE A 99 29.30 -16.52 -0.26
C ILE A 99 30.08 -15.37 -0.90
N LEU A 100 29.43 -14.21 -1.05
CA LEU A 100 30.08 -13.03 -1.63
C LEU A 100 31.17 -12.47 -0.71
N TYR A 101 30.91 -12.45 0.61
CA TYR A 101 31.85 -11.95 1.60
C TYR A 101 33.17 -12.74 1.60
N LYS A 102 33.10 -14.08 1.55
CA LYS A 102 34.28 -14.95 1.49
C LYS A 102 35.12 -14.72 0.23
N VAL A 103 34.46 -14.48 -0.92
CA VAL A 103 35.17 -14.18 -2.18
C VAL A 103 35.87 -12.81 -2.11
N LEU A 104 35.21 -11.81 -1.51
CA LEU A 104 35.76 -10.45 -1.32
C LEU A 104 36.96 -10.43 -0.37
N ASP A 105 36.99 -11.29 0.66
CA ASP A 105 38.06 -11.32 1.68
C ASP A 105 39.39 -11.83 1.11
N THR A 106 39.36 -12.68 0.09
CA THR A 106 40.55 -13.22 -0.59
C THR A 106 41.25 -12.17 -1.46
N CYS A 107 40.63 -11.01 -1.70
CA CYS A 107 41.13 -10.00 -2.62
C CYS A 107 42.05 -8.97 -1.97
N ARG A 108 43.05 -8.49 -2.71
CA ARG A 108 43.90 -7.34 -2.27
C ARG A 108 43.09 -6.06 -2.03
N LEU A 109 41.98 -5.88 -2.75
CA LEU A 109 41.05 -4.76 -2.62
C LEU A 109 39.89 -5.03 -1.62
N ALA A 110 40.03 -6.04 -0.75
CA ALA A 110 38.99 -6.47 0.19
C ALA A 110 38.42 -5.31 1.02
N THR A 111 39.27 -4.37 1.46
CA THR A 111 38.83 -3.21 2.26
C THR A 111 37.83 -2.35 1.50
N LEU A 112 38.14 -1.98 0.25
CA LEU A 112 37.25 -1.18 -0.60
C LEU A 112 35.96 -1.95 -0.91
N GLY A 113 36.09 -3.25 -1.23
CA GLY A 113 34.94 -4.11 -1.52
C GLY A 113 33.99 -4.26 -0.33
N LYS A 114 34.51 -4.36 0.90
CA LYS A 114 33.71 -4.40 2.14
C LYS A 114 32.94 -3.10 2.36
N PHE A 115 33.55 -1.94 2.12
CA PHE A 115 32.84 -0.66 2.23
C PHE A 115 31.71 -0.52 1.21
N VAL A 116 31.97 -0.84 -0.06
CA VAL A 116 30.95 -0.80 -1.13
C VAL A 116 29.84 -1.81 -0.84
N PHE A 117 30.16 -2.97 -0.30
CA PHE A 117 29.21 -3.99 0.12
C PHE A 117 28.28 -3.52 1.24
N ILE A 118 28.82 -2.94 2.30
CA ILE A 118 28.00 -2.42 3.41
C ILE A 118 27.10 -1.27 2.91
N PHE A 119 27.64 -0.37 2.09
CA PHE A 119 26.87 0.74 1.52
C PHE A 119 25.72 0.25 0.62
N PHE A 120 25.99 -0.73 -0.24
CA PHE A 120 24.98 -1.39 -1.06
C PHE A 120 23.89 -2.04 -0.19
N GLN A 121 24.28 -2.74 0.87
CA GLN A 121 23.33 -3.41 1.77
C GLN A 121 22.40 -2.41 2.47
N ILE A 122 22.93 -1.28 2.92
CA ILE A 122 22.13 -0.21 3.53
C ILE A 122 21.17 0.38 2.49
N LEU A 123 21.63 0.70 1.29
CA LEU A 123 20.79 1.25 0.23
C LEU A 123 19.66 0.31 -0.17
N VAL A 124 19.94 -0.98 -0.39
CA VAL A 124 18.90 -1.96 -0.70
C VAL A 124 17.91 -2.10 0.45
N SER A 125 18.39 -2.11 1.71
CA SER A 125 17.51 -2.16 2.87
C SER A 125 16.56 -0.95 2.92
N LEU A 126 17.06 0.26 2.64
CA LEU A 126 16.24 1.46 2.56
C LEU A 126 15.22 1.39 1.42
N LEU A 127 15.60 0.87 0.25
CA LEU A 127 14.69 0.66 -0.87
C LEU A 127 13.59 -0.35 -0.53
N LEU A 128 13.93 -1.47 0.10
CA LEU A 128 12.97 -2.49 0.51
C LEU A 128 12.01 -1.97 1.59
N ILE A 129 12.51 -1.23 2.57
CA ILE A 129 11.68 -0.58 3.59
C ILE A 129 10.75 0.44 2.95
N ASN A 130 11.23 1.24 1.98
CA ASN A 130 10.40 2.18 1.24
C ASN A 130 9.24 1.47 0.49
N MET A 131 9.48 0.26 -0.04
CA MET A 131 8.43 -0.54 -0.69
C MET A 131 7.46 -1.14 0.31
N PHE A 132 7.98 -1.59 1.45
CA PHE A 132 7.17 -2.14 2.53
C PHE A 132 6.25 -1.08 3.11
N ILE A 133 6.77 0.12 3.40
CA ILE A 133 5.99 1.26 3.88
C ILE A 133 4.95 1.68 2.84
N ALA A 134 5.31 1.81 1.55
CA ALA A 134 4.35 2.20 0.52
C ALA A 134 3.19 1.19 0.38
N SER A 135 3.48 -0.11 0.42
CA SER A 135 2.46 -1.18 0.40
C SER A 135 1.58 -1.18 1.66
N MET A 136 2.18 -0.97 2.84
CA MET A 136 1.44 -0.88 4.11
C MET A 136 0.59 0.39 4.19
N THR A 137 1.07 1.53 3.70
CA THR A 137 0.32 2.79 3.64
C THR A 137 -0.84 2.69 2.65
N ARG A 138 -0.62 2.10 1.46
CA ARG A 138 -1.71 1.88 0.49
C ARG A 138 -2.73 0.86 0.95
N THR A 139 -2.33 -0.19 1.67
CA THR A 139 -3.29 -1.12 2.29
C THR A 139 -4.02 -0.45 3.45
N TYR A 140 -3.39 0.46 4.20
CA TYR A 140 -4.07 1.25 5.22
C TYR A 140 -5.12 2.19 4.61
N GLU A 141 -4.76 2.92 3.55
CA GLU A 141 -5.68 3.76 2.78
C GLU A 141 -6.78 2.90 2.12
N ALA A 142 -6.43 1.76 1.52
CA ALA A 142 -7.39 0.84 0.93
C ALA A 142 -8.25 0.14 1.99
N VAL A 143 -7.80 -0.10 3.21
CA VAL A 143 -8.63 -0.63 4.30
C VAL A 143 -9.64 0.42 4.75
N ASN A 144 -9.21 1.68 4.83
CA ASN A 144 -10.11 2.80 5.11
C ASN A 144 -11.13 3.01 3.97
N GLU A 145 -10.70 2.94 2.70
CA GLU A 145 -11.59 3.02 1.54
C GLU A 145 -12.47 1.78 1.36
N THR A 146 -11.98 0.57 1.63
CA THR A 146 -12.77 -0.67 1.51
C THR A 146 -13.89 -0.71 2.54
N GLN A 147 -13.73 -0.10 3.73
CA GLN A 147 -14.84 0.15 4.65
C GLN A 147 -15.99 0.96 3.99
N MET A 148 -15.68 1.76 2.97
CA MET A 148 -16.65 2.46 2.14
C MET A 148 -17.02 1.69 0.87
N GLU A 149 -16.10 0.93 0.26
CA GLU A 149 -16.37 0.15 -0.95
C GLU A 149 -17.29 -1.04 -0.68
N TRP A 150 -17.16 -1.73 0.46
CA TRP A 150 -18.09 -2.81 0.80
C TRP A 150 -19.49 -2.22 1.01
N LYS A 151 -19.61 -1.03 1.64
CA LYS A 151 -20.89 -0.32 1.77
C LYS A 151 -21.44 0.10 0.42
N ARG A 152 -20.58 0.57 -0.50
CA ARG A 152 -20.96 0.91 -1.88
C ARG A 152 -21.46 -0.32 -2.63
N GLN A 153 -20.75 -1.44 -2.53
CA GLN A 153 -21.15 -2.71 -3.16
C GLN A 153 -22.46 -3.23 -2.56
N TRP A 154 -22.62 -3.17 -1.24
CA TRP A 154 -23.87 -3.51 -0.55
C TRP A 154 -25.03 -2.62 -0.99
N ALA A 155 -24.81 -1.30 -1.08
CA ALA A 155 -25.82 -0.35 -1.55
C ALA A 155 -26.21 -0.62 -3.01
N GLN A 156 -25.24 -0.95 -3.88
CA GLN A 156 -25.50 -1.30 -5.27
C GLN A 156 -26.35 -2.57 -5.39
N VAL A 157 -26.08 -3.59 -4.58
CA VAL A 157 -26.90 -4.82 -4.52
C VAL A 157 -28.31 -4.52 -4.04
N ILE A 158 -28.47 -3.71 -2.98
CA ILE A 158 -29.79 -3.30 -2.47
C ILE A 158 -30.57 -2.53 -3.56
N LEU A 159 -29.94 -1.58 -4.24
CA LEU A 159 -30.60 -0.78 -5.29
C LEU A 159 -31.03 -1.65 -6.48
N MET A 160 -30.20 -2.61 -6.89
CA MET A 160 -30.55 -3.58 -7.93
C MET A 160 -31.72 -4.47 -7.50
N LEU A 161 -31.73 -4.93 -6.25
CA LEU A 161 -32.84 -5.69 -5.68
C LEU A 161 -34.12 -4.84 -5.65
N GLU A 162 -34.04 -3.59 -5.20
CA GLU A 162 -35.18 -2.67 -5.13
C GLU A 162 -35.76 -2.38 -6.53
N GLN A 163 -34.91 -2.23 -7.54
CA GLN A 163 -35.34 -2.06 -8.94
C GLN A 163 -35.97 -3.32 -9.54
N SER A 164 -35.63 -4.51 -9.04
CA SER A 164 -36.24 -5.77 -9.49
C SER A 164 -37.64 -6.01 -8.93
N ILE A 165 -38.09 -5.24 -7.93
CA ILE A 165 -39.41 -5.36 -7.30
C ILE A 165 -40.45 -4.49 -8.02
N ASN A 166 -41.69 -4.97 -8.09
CA ASN A 166 -42.80 -4.23 -8.69
C ASN A 166 -43.00 -2.83 -8.06
N PRO A 167 -43.27 -1.78 -8.88
CA PRO A 167 -43.29 -0.38 -8.42
C PRO A 167 -44.33 -0.11 -7.32
N LYS A 168 -45.44 -0.85 -7.31
CA LYS A 168 -46.48 -0.75 -6.26
C LYS A 168 -45.97 -1.22 -4.89
N GLN A 169 -45.19 -2.31 -4.86
CA GLN A 169 -44.62 -2.84 -3.62
C GLN A 169 -43.46 -1.96 -3.12
N ARG A 170 -42.66 -1.41 -4.03
CA ARG A 170 -41.62 -0.42 -3.69
C ARG A 170 -42.21 0.82 -3.02
N LEU A 171 -43.31 1.35 -3.55
CA LEU A 171 -44.01 2.49 -2.96
C LEU A 171 -44.53 2.16 -1.55
N ALA A 172 -45.15 0.98 -1.37
CA ALA A 172 -45.63 0.56 -0.07
C ALA A 172 -44.50 0.44 0.97
N ALA A 173 -43.34 -0.10 0.57
CA ALA A 173 -42.15 -0.15 1.41
C ALA A 173 -41.63 1.25 1.78
N LEU A 174 -41.53 2.17 0.82
CA LEU A 174 -41.12 3.56 1.05
C LEU A 174 -42.06 4.28 2.04
N LEU A 175 -43.37 4.09 1.90
CA LEU A 175 -44.37 4.67 2.80
C LEU A 175 -44.28 4.11 4.23
N LYS A 176 -43.81 2.86 4.38
CA LYS A 176 -43.61 2.21 5.68
C LYS A 176 -42.43 2.79 6.45
N TYR A 177 -41.33 3.10 5.78
CA TYR A 177 -40.10 3.60 6.42
C TYR A 177 -40.01 5.13 6.51
N SER A 178 -40.80 5.88 5.73
CA SER A 178 -40.78 7.34 5.70
C SER A 178 -41.97 7.98 6.42
N ARG A 179 -41.74 9.08 7.14
CA ARG A 179 -42.79 9.85 7.86
C ARG A 179 -43.03 11.21 7.18
N PRO A 180 -44.27 11.72 7.12
CA PRO A 180 -44.54 13.05 6.59
C PRO A 180 -43.91 14.14 7.49
N LYS A 181 -43.41 15.20 6.88
CA LYS A 181 -42.75 16.32 7.57
C LYS A 181 -43.75 17.46 7.74
N GLY A 182 -44.26 17.62 8.96
CA GLY A 182 -45.21 18.68 9.31
C GLY A 182 -46.60 18.48 8.69
N ILE A 183 -47.28 19.59 8.36
CA ILE A 183 -48.65 19.61 7.81
C ILE A 183 -48.67 19.14 6.33
N ASP A 184 -47.56 19.36 5.60
CA ASP A 184 -47.43 18.98 4.18
C ASP A 184 -47.14 17.48 4.01
N ARG A 185 -48.15 16.71 3.60
CA ARG A 185 -48.01 15.26 3.33
C ARG A 185 -47.09 14.90 2.16
N LYS A 186 -46.71 15.88 1.33
CA LYS A 186 -45.84 15.68 0.15
C LYS A 186 -44.36 15.56 0.54
N ARG A 187 -43.91 16.22 1.61
CA ARG A 187 -42.52 16.14 2.07
C ARG A 187 -42.41 15.03 3.09
N ARG A 188 -41.56 14.05 2.84
CA ARG A 188 -41.31 12.91 3.75
C ARG A 188 -39.87 12.92 4.23
N ALA A 189 -39.66 12.42 5.44
CA ALA A 189 -38.36 12.36 6.09
C ALA A 189 -38.16 11.00 6.78
N PHE A 190 -36.89 10.63 6.94
CA PHE A 190 -36.48 9.50 7.78
C PHE A 190 -36.13 10.02 9.16
N VAL A 191 -36.60 9.32 10.20
CA VAL A 191 -36.26 9.64 11.59
C VAL A 191 -35.02 8.82 11.95
N VAL A 192 -33.91 9.50 12.19
CA VAL A 192 -32.66 8.88 12.62
C VAL A 192 -32.43 9.27 14.07
N MET A 193 -32.36 8.27 14.95
CA MET A 193 -32.00 8.45 16.35
C MET A 193 -30.48 8.39 16.46
N THR A 194 -29.81 9.53 16.46
CA THR A 194 -28.36 9.58 16.73
C THR A 194 -28.14 9.47 18.23
N ARG A 195 -27.53 8.38 18.69
CA ARG A 195 -27.01 8.32 20.06
C ARG A 195 -25.80 9.24 20.13
N CYS A 196 -25.91 10.34 20.89
CA CYS A 196 -24.78 11.19 21.19
C CYS A 196 -23.91 10.45 22.23
N VAL A 197 -22.98 9.63 21.76
CA VAL A 197 -21.98 9.01 22.64
C VAL A 197 -20.96 10.09 22.95
N LYS A 198 -20.98 10.63 24.17
CA LYS A 198 -19.87 11.41 24.70
C LYS A 198 -18.70 10.44 24.88
N LYS A 199 -17.80 10.42 23.91
CA LYS A 199 -16.55 9.64 23.98
C LYS A 199 -15.66 10.35 24.99
N ALA A 200 -15.39 9.72 26.14
CA ALA A 200 -14.35 10.21 27.04
C ALA A 200 -13.00 9.83 26.42
N THR A 201 -12.35 10.77 25.74
CA THR A 201 -10.97 10.63 25.27
C THR A 201 -10.17 11.84 25.76
N SER A 202 -8.92 11.57 26.11
CA SER A 202 -7.89 12.47 26.65
C SER A 202 -7.73 13.82 25.91
N PRO A 203 -7.24 14.88 26.60
CA PRO A 203 -7.33 16.29 26.17
C PRO A 203 -6.68 16.65 24.83
N ASP A 204 -5.81 15.81 24.27
CA ASP A 204 -4.92 16.22 23.17
C ASP A 204 -5.51 16.00 21.75
N GLU A 205 -6.62 15.26 21.61
CA GLU A 205 -7.26 14.99 20.31
C GLU A 205 -8.48 15.89 20.00
N GLU A 206 -8.96 16.69 20.97
CA GLU A 206 -10.21 17.47 20.82
C GLU A 206 -10.09 18.71 19.93
N GLU A 207 -8.89 19.27 19.72
CA GLU A 207 -8.74 20.53 18.97
C GLU A 207 -8.79 20.36 17.45
N THR A 208 -8.41 19.20 16.91
CA THR A 208 -8.35 19.01 15.44
C THR A 208 -9.68 18.55 14.86
N GLU A 209 -10.48 17.78 15.59
CA GLU A 209 -11.76 17.24 15.12
C GLU A 209 -12.98 18.15 15.37
N ASN A 210 -12.99 18.93 16.47
CA ASN A 210 -14.06 19.91 16.74
C ASN A 210 -14.05 21.07 15.72
N ASN A 211 -12.89 21.46 15.20
CA ASN A 211 -12.76 22.60 14.28
C ASN A 211 -13.27 22.31 12.86
N LYS A 212 -13.35 21.04 12.44
CA LYS A 212 -13.72 20.69 11.05
C LYS A 212 -15.19 20.35 10.85
N SER A 213 -15.90 19.92 11.91
CA SER A 213 -17.25 19.33 11.79
C SER A 213 -18.36 20.10 12.52
N LYS A 214 -18.04 20.93 13.53
CA LYS A 214 -19.02 21.60 14.38
C LYS A 214 -19.40 23.06 14.03
N PRO A 215 -18.55 23.91 13.42
CA PRO A 215 -18.88 25.34 13.37
C PRO A 215 -19.95 25.69 12.32
N GLN A 216 -20.19 24.87 11.29
CA GLN A 216 -21.10 25.29 10.20
C GLN A 216 -22.56 24.93 10.40
N THR A 217 -22.90 23.79 11.02
CA THR A 217 -24.31 23.34 11.11
C THR A 217 -25.01 23.84 12.37
N ALA A 218 -24.28 23.97 13.49
CA ALA A 218 -24.82 24.47 14.75
C ALA A 218 -25.09 25.98 14.68
N ASP A 219 -24.15 26.77 14.15
CA ASP A 219 -24.32 28.22 13.97
C ASP A 219 -25.48 28.56 13.02
N VAL A 220 -25.68 27.76 11.96
CA VAL A 220 -26.80 27.95 11.03
C VAL A 220 -28.14 27.63 11.69
N LEU A 221 -28.18 26.66 12.61
CA LEU A 221 -29.40 26.30 13.35
C LEU A 221 -29.73 27.36 14.41
N GLU A 222 -28.73 27.91 15.10
CA GLU A 222 -28.90 29.00 16.06
C GLU A 222 -29.35 30.29 15.39
N LYS A 223 -28.71 30.68 14.29
CA LYS A 223 -29.12 31.86 13.50
C LYS A 223 -30.56 31.73 13.01
N LYS A 224 -30.99 30.53 12.61
CA LYS A 224 -32.39 30.26 12.21
C LYS A 224 -33.37 30.31 13.39
N LYS A 225 -32.99 29.82 14.57
CA LYS A 225 -33.83 29.91 15.78
C LYS A 225 -34.00 31.36 16.24
N ILE A 226 -32.93 32.15 16.20
CA ILE A 226 -32.96 33.57 16.57
C ILE A 226 -33.82 34.36 15.57
N ALA A 227 -33.66 34.12 14.26
CA ALA A 227 -34.47 34.74 13.23
C ALA A 227 -35.96 34.38 13.36
N TYR A 228 -36.28 33.11 13.65
CA TYR A 228 -37.65 32.67 13.87
C TYR A 228 -38.27 33.33 15.11
N LYS A 229 -37.52 33.44 16.21
CA LYS A 229 -37.98 34.10 17.44
C LYS A 229 -38.22 35.59 17.23
N LYS A 230 -37.37 36.27 16.46
CA LYS A 230 -37.52 37.69 16.11
C LYS A 230 -38.76 37.95 15.25
N ASN A 231 -39.04 37.07 14.29
CA ASN A 231 -40.24 37.16 13.45
C ASN A 231 -41.54 36.84 14.22
N LEU A 232 -41.48 35.97 15.22
CA LEU A 232 -42.62 35.66 16.09
C LEU A 232 -42.99 36.82 17.00
N VAL A 233 -41.99 37.54 17.52
CA VAL A 233 -42.21 38.73 18.35
C VAL A 233 -42.74 39.89 17.50
N ASN A 234 -42.21 40.11 16.28
CA ASN A 234 -42.70 41.15 15.37
C ASN A 234 -44.11 40.89 14.79
N ASN A 235 -44.62 39.66 14.86
CA ASN A 235 -46.00 39.34 14.46
C ASN A 235 -46.99 39.34 15.64
N MET A 236 -46.51 39.53 16.87
CA MET A 236 -47.33 39.60 18.08
C MET A 236 -47.52 41.04 18.60
N PHE A 237 -46.84 42.02 18.01
CA PHE A 237 -46.98 43.45 18.29
C PHE A 237 -47.24 44.22 17.00
#